data_AF-A0A2R6LQE7-F1
#
_entry.id   AF-A0A2R6LQE7-F1
#
_cell.length_a   1.000
_cell.length_b   1.000
_cell.length_c   1.000
_cell.angle_alpha   90.00
_cell.angle_beta   90.00
_cell.angle_gamma   90.00
#
_symmetry.space_group_name_H-M   'P 1'
#
loop_
_entity.id
_entity.type
_entity.pdbx_description
1 polymer ?
#
loop_
_entity_poly.entity_id
_entity_poly.type
_entity_poly.pdbx_seq_one_letter_code
_entity_poly.pdbx_strand_id
1 'polypeptide(L)'
;MEMPQSTRPPVDSIPGPVVAAGSHAAADLRVSYHGPDSRFGGDDAYLALAAATPYNRLTLPEMGVEGTLRRDSESVASGRLERTIDHELGYHYGIAVPEVRDGDGFDLTFLAPPQVARHVGYESAFVTMTETSLPISL
;
A
#
# COMPACT_ATOMS: atom_id res chain seq x y z
N MET A 1 17.54 -9.34 25.03
CA MET A 1 17.34 -7.94 24.61
C MET A 1 16.92 -8.00 23.16
N GLU A 2 15.68 -7.63 22.87
CA GLU A 2 15.19 -7.59 21.49
C GLU A 2 15.72 -6.31 20.86
N MET A 3 16.43 -6.45 19.74
CA MET A 3 16.96 -5.30 19.01
C MET A 3 15.86 -4.77 18.09
N PRO A 4 15.65 -3.45 17.97
CA PRO A 4 14.76 -2.92 16.94
C PRO A 4 15.28 -3.36 15.57
N GLN A 5 14.55 -4.25 14.91
CA GLN A 5 14.88 -4.71 13.58
C GLN A 5 14.15 -3.81 12.57
N SER A 6 14.87 -3.39 11.52
CA SER A 6 14.28 -2.68 10.37
C SER A 6 13.44 -3.59 9.46
N THR A 7 13.16 -4.81 9.90
CA THR A 7 12.38 -5.80 9.18
C THR A 7 10.93 -5.69 9.62
N ARG A 8 10.03 -5.47 8.67
CA ARG A 8 8.59 -5.61 8.92
C ARG A 8 8.30 -7.10 9.12
N PRO A 9 7.31 -7.48 9.95
CA PRO A 9 6.65 -8.78 9.79
C PRO A 9 6.14 -8.96 8.34
N PRO A 10 5.81 -10.19 7.88
CA PRO A 10 5.47 -10.50 6.48
C PRO A 10 4.60 -9.43 5.81
N VAL A 11 4.71 -9.17 4.52
CA VAL A 11 3.82 -8.19 3.86
C VAL A 11 2.33 -8.58 4.01
N ASP A 12 2.06 -9.87 4.20
CA ASP A 12 0.77 -10.46 4.60
C ASP A 12 0.30 -10.07 6.02
N SER A 13 1.09 -9.32 6.78
CA SER A 13 0.85 -8.97 8.18
C SER A 13 0.42 -7.52 8.36
N ILE A 14 0.04 -6.81 7.29
CA ILE A 14 -0.73 -5.57 7.50
C ILE A 14 -2.05 -5.98 8.18
N PRO A 15 -2.37 -5.40 9.35
CA PRO A 15 -3.61 -5.76 10.03
C PRO A 15 -4.84 -5.36 9.22
N GLY A 16 -5.92 -6.13 9.38
CA GLY A 16 -7.15 -6.00 8.61
C GLY A 16 -7.21 -7.00 7.44
N PRO A 17 -8.39 -7.16 6.81
CA PRO A 17 -8.54 -7.98 5.62
C PRO A 17 -7.73 -7.38 4.47
N VAL A 18 -6.83 -8.19 3.90
CA VAL A 18 -6.10 -7.83 2.68
C VAL A 18 -7.03 -8.06 1.50
N VAL A 19 -7.43 -6.97 0.85
CA VAL A 19 -8.41 -6.99 -0.25
C VAL A 19 -7.77 -6.90 -1.62
N ALA A 20 -6.51 -6.44 -1.69
CA ALA A 20 -5.76 -6.42 -2.94
C ALA A 20 -4.28 -6.70 -2.69
N ALA A 21 -3.65 -7.41 -3.61
CA ALA A 21 -2.26 -7.84 -3.50
C ALA A 21 -1.61 -7.97 -4.87
N GLY A 22 -0.32 -7.64 -4.95
CA GLY A 22 0.47 -7.84 -6.15
C GLY A 22 1.93 -7.49 -5.93
N SER A 23 2.73 -7.60 -6.98
CA SER A 23 4.12 -7.16 -6.97
C SER A 23 4.38 -6.26 -8.18
N HIS A 24 5.16 -5.20 -8.00
CA HIS A 24 5.53 -4.27 -9.06
C HIS A 24 6.94 -3.74 -8.87
N ALA A 25 7.76 -3.74 -9.93
CA ALA A 25 9.12 -3.20 -9.90
C ALA A 25 9.99 -3.65 -8.69
N ALA A 26 9.87 -4.93 -8.30
CA ALA A 26 10.52 -5.55 -7.13
C ALA A 26 10.00 -5.11 -5.75
N ALA A 27 8.83 -4.45 -5.69
CA ALA A 27 8.06 -4.23 -4.49
C ALA A 27 6.91 -5.22 -4.39
N ASP A 28 6.70 -5.80 -3.21
CA ASP A 28 5.44 -6.46 -2.86
C ASP A 28 4.49 -5.42 -2.28
N LEU A 29 3.27 -5.39 -2.79
CA LEU A 29 2.22 -4.43 -2.49
C LEU A 29 1.02 -5.15 -1.89
N ARG A 30 0.51 -4.67 -0.75
CA ARG A 30 -0.69 -5.20 -0.10
C ARG A 30 -1.58 -4.08 0.37
N VAL A 31 -2.88 -4.21 0.09
CA VAL A 31 -3.89 -3.23 0.47
C VAL A 31 -4.83 -3.88 1.47
N SER A 32 -4.86 -3.35 2.69
CA SER A 32 -5.85 -3.72 3.69
C SER A 32 -7.03 -2.77 3.66
N TYR A 33 -8.22 -3.32 3.89
CA TYR A 33 -9.47 -2.58 3.96
C TYR A 33 -9.91 -2.37 5.41
N HIS A 34 -10.38 -1.16 5.69
CA HIS A 34 -10.99 -0.77 6.96
C HIS A 34 -12.31 -0.06 6.66
N GLY A 35 -13.41 -0.54 7.21
CA GLY A 35 -14.75 -0.04 6.88
C GLY A 35 -15.07 1.36 7.41
N PRO A 36 -16.28 1.87 7.09
CA PRO A 36 -16.76 3.22 7.43
C PRO A 36 -17.05 3.51 8.92
N ASP A 37 -16.56 2.66 9.83
CA ASP A 37 -16.53 2.92 11.29
C ASP A 37 -15.10 2.82 11.84
N SER A 38 -14.12 2.67 10.96
CA SER A 38 -12.72 2.63 11.34
C SER A 38 -12.25 4.02 11.77
N ARG A 39 -11.25 4.05 12.66
CA ARG A 39 -10.63 5.29 13.11
C ARG A 39 -9.82 6.03 12.03
N PHE A 40 -9.75 5.53 10.80
CA PHE A 40 -8.90 6.06 9.72
C PHE A 40 -9.69 6.81 8.65
N GLY A 41 -10.90 6.34 8.31
CA GLY A 41 -11.72 6.90 7.23
C GLY A 41 -12.85 7.83 7.69
N GLY A 42 -13.12 7.92 9.01
CA GLY A 42 -14.30 8.64 9.48
C GLY A 42 -15.55 7.90 9.02
N ASP A 43 -16.39 8.58 8.24
CA ASP A 43 -17.61 7.99 7.63
C ASP A 43 -17.30 7.24 6.31
N ASP A 44 -16.08 7.34 5.79
CA ASP A 44 -15.61 6.68 4.57
C ASP A 44 -14.85 5.39 4.89
N ALA A 45 -14.75 4.48 3.92
CA ALA A 45 -13.81 3.36 4.01
C ALA A 45 -12.36 3.84 3.87
N TYR A 46 -11.41 3.06 4.37
CA TYR A 46 -10.00 3.36 4.30
C TYR A 46 -9.21 2.20 3.70
N LEU A 47 -8.41 2.51 2.68
CA LEU A 47 -7.47 1.57 2.07
C LEU A 47 -6.06 1.90 2.54
N ALA A 48 -5.40 0.94 3.18
CA ALA A 48 -4.03 1.08 3.64
C ALA A 48 -3.09 0.18 2.84
N LEU A 49 -2.23 0.80 2.04
CA LEU A 49 -1.18 0.17 1.24
C LEU A 49 0.10 0.00 2.06
N ALA A 50 0.51 -1.25 2.21
CA ALA A 50 1.84 -1.66 2.62
C ALA A 50 2.69 -1.97 1.39
N ALA A 51 3.95 -1.52 1.41
CA ALA A 51 4.94 -1.88 0.41
C ALA A 51 6.23 -2.36 1.09
N ALA A 52 6.77 -3.48 0.60
CA ALA A 52 7.98 -4.07 1.12
C ALA A 52 8.82 -4.72 0.01
N THR A 53 10.09 -4.98 0.26
CA THR A 53 10.89 -5.87 -0.59
C THR A 53 10.45 -7.33 -0.42
N PRO A 54 10.50 -8.17 -1.48
CA PRO A 54 9.96 -9.53 -1.42
C PRO A 54 10.75 -10.49 -0.53
N TYR A 55 12.08 -10.36 -0.48
CA TYR A 55 12.95 -11.34 0.19
C TYR A 55 13.21 -11.01 1.66
N ASN A 56 13.75 -9.81 1.91
CA ASN A 56 14.14 -9.37 3.25
C ASN A 56 13.10 -8.47 3.93
N ARG A 57 11.95 -8.22 3.27
CA ARG A 57 10.76 -7.58 3.84
C ARG A 57 11.06 -6.23 4.49
N LEU A 58 11.97 -5.50 3.87
CA LEU A 58 12.24 -4.12 4.22
C LEU A 58 11.06 -3.28 3.75
N THR A 59 10.44 -2.55 4.66
CA THR A 59 9.44 -1.54 4.32
C THR A 59 10.02 -0.59 3.26
N LEU A 60 9.18 -0.21 2.30
CA LEU A 60 9.52 0.76 1.26
C LEU A 60 8.89 2.12 1.60
N PRO A 61 9.59 2.98 2.37
CA PRO A 61 9.07 4.29 2.75
C PRO A 61 9.29 5.33 1.66
N GLU A 62 8.69 6.50 1.88
CA GLU A 62 8.89 7.74 1.11
C GLU A 62 8.54 7.69 -0.38
N MET A 63 7.94 6.61 -0.88
CA MET A 63 7.29 6.60 -2.21
C MET A 63 6.28 7.73 -2.35
N GLY A 64 6.21 8.37 -3.51
CA GLY A 64 5.06 9.16 -3.90
C GLY A 64 4.06 8.24 -4.58
N VAL A 65 2.84 8.14 -4.09
CA VAL A 65 1.82 7.23 -4.64
C VAL A 65 0.45 7.89 -4.64
N GLU A 66 -0.24 7.79 -5.77
CA GLU A 66 -1.65 8.10 -5.95
C GLU A 66 -2.42 6.81 -6.19
N GLY A 67 -3.65 6.76 -5.71
CA GLY A 67 -4.56 5.63 -5.86
C GLY A 67 -5.83 6.09 -6.55
N THR A 68 -6.32 5.29 -7.47
CA THR A 68 -7.62 5.46 -8.10
C THR A 68 -8.43 4.18 -7.92
N LEU A 69 -9.54 4.28 -7.20
CA LEU A 69 -10.50 3.21 -7.07
C LEU A 69 -11.41 3.22 -8.30
N ARG A 70 -11.47 2.09 -9.02
CA ARG A 70 -12.27 1.90 -10.21
C ARG A 70 -13.44 0.95 -9.96
N ARG A 71 -14.59 1.29 -10.55
CA ARG A 71 -15.77 0.42 -10.65
C ARG A 71 -16.28 0.43 -12.07
N ASP A 72 -16.41 -0.73 -12.69
CA ASP A 72 -16.93 -0.85 -14.06
C ASP A 72 -16.26 0.12 -15.06
N SER A 73 -14.94 0.32 -14.92
CA SER A 73 -14.11 1.29 -15.68
C SER A 73 -14.27 2.77 -15.31
N GLU A 74 -15.15 3.14 -14.39
CA GLU A 74 -15.29 4.51 -13.87
C GLU A 74 -14.41 4.74 -12.64
N SER A 75 -13.89 5.96 -12.47
CA SER A 75 -13.17 6.36 -11.26
C SER A 75 -14.16 6.78 -10.19
N VAL A 76 -14.27 6.01 -9.10
CA VAL A 76 -15.17 6.33 -7.97
C VAL A 76 -14.49 7.18 -6.91
N ALA A 77 -13.17 7.06 -6.75
CA ALA A 77 -12.35 7.90 -5.89
C ALA A 77 -10.92 7.95 -6.43
N SER A 78 -10.24 9.09 -6.25
CA SER A 78 -8.84 9.24 -6.66
C SER A 78 -8.14 10.25 -5.77
N GLY A 79 -6.89 10.01 -5.44
CA GLY A 79 -6.09 10.93 -4.63
C GLY A 79 -4.73 10.38 -4.25
N ARG A 80 -3.93 11.23 -3.60
CA ARG A 80 -2.65 10.84 -3.03
C ARG A 80 -2.86 9.97 -1.80
N LEU A 81 -2.11 8.89 -1.68
CA LEU A 81 -2.08 8.13 -0.43
C LEU A 81 -1.13 8.81 0.55
N GLU A 82 -1.64 9.11 1.74
CA GLU A 82 -0.92 9.75 2.82
C GLU A 82 0.03 8.79 3.53
N ARG A 83 1.24 9.25 3.83
CA ARG A 83 2.23 8.47 4.56
C ARG A 83 1.93 8.51 6.04
N THR A 84 1.64 7.36 6.62
CA THR A 84 1.16 7.27 8.00
C THR A 84 1.95 6.21 8.75
N ILE A 85 2.32 6.52 9.99
CA ILE A 85 2.78 5.53 10.97
C ILE A 85 1.69 5.41 12.01
N ASP A 86 1.22 4.20 12.19
CA ASP A 86 0.21 3.88 13.17
C ASP A 86 0.66 2.71 14.06
N HIS A 87 0.22 2.70 15.32
CA HIS A 87 0.63 1.69 16.28
C HIS A 87 0.08 0.28 15.99
N GLU A 88 -1.04 0.17 15.26
CA GLU A 88 -1.60 -1.10 14.81
C GLU A 88 -1.13 -1.40 13.38
N LEU A 89 -1.38 -0.48 12.44
CA LEU A 89 -1.12 -0.73 11.01
C LEU A 89 0.35 -0.65 10.60
N GLY A 90 1.21 -0.08 11.46
CA GLY A 90 2.60 0.22 11.15
C GLY A 90 2.74 1.33 10.10
N TYR A 91 3.86 1.35 9.39
CA TYR A 91 4.07 2.27 8.26
C TYR A 91 3.24 1.82 7.06
N HIS A 92 2.41 2.74 6.55
CA HIS A 92 1.53 2.51 5.41
C HIS A 92 1.27 3.80 4.63
N TYR A 93 0.66 3.62 3.46
CA TYR A 93 0.13 4.68 2.62
C TYR A 93 -1.38 4.56 2.61
N GLY A 94 -2.09 5.59 3.06
CA GLY A 94 -3.52 5.51 3.30
C GLY A 94 -4.36 6.47 2.48
N ILE A 95 -5.57 6.05 2.11
CA ILE A 95 -6.55 6.90 1.45
C ILE A 95 -7.96 6.55 1.94
N ALA A 96 -8.76 7.59 2.23
CA ALA A 96 -10.18 7.45 2.47
C ALA A 96 -10.94 7.41 1.13
N VAL A 97 -11.88 6.49 1.00
CA VAL A 97 -12.70 6.27 -0.19
C VAL A 97 -14.15 6.01 0.24
N PRO A 98 -15.17 6.50 -0.49
CA PRO A 98 -16.56 6.40 -0.03
C PRO A 98 -17.04 4.97 0.24
N GLU A 99 -16.69 4.03 -0.65
CA GLU A 99 -17.10 2.63 -0.55
C GLU A 99 -16.19 1.76 -1.41
N VAL A 100 -15.89 0.54 -0.94
CA VAL A 100 -15.16 -0.49 -1.69
C VAL A 100 -16.08 -1.67 -1.92
N ARG A 101 -16.07 -2.24 -3.13
CA ARG A 101 -16.87 -3.43 -3.49
C ARG A 101 -15.99 -4.53 -4.07
N ASP A 102 -16.48 -5.76 -3.96
CA ASP A 102 -15.86 -6.90 -4.62
C ASP A 102 -15.87 -6.70 -6.13
N GLY A 103 -14.75 -6.98 -6.79
CA GLY A 103 -14.57 -6.75 -8.22
C GLY A 103 -14.18 -5.32 -8.62
N ASP A 104 -14.09 -4.37 -7.67
CA ASP A 104 -13.47 -3.07 -7.93
C ASP A 104 -11.97 -3.26 -8.30
N GLY A 105 -11.38 -2.26 -8.96
CA GLY A 105 -9.93 -2.21 -9.23
C GLY A 105 -9.28 -1.08 -8.44
N PHE A 106 -8.05 -1.27 -7.98
CA PHE A 106 -7.27 -0.21 -7.36
C PHE A 106 -6.01 0.06 -8.16
N ASP A 107 -6.05 1.13 -8.95
CA ASP A 107 -4.93 1.59 -9.76
C ASP A 107 -4.00 2.42 -8.88
N LEU A 108 -2.72 2.07 -8.88
CA LEU A 108 -1.66 2.76 -8.16
C LEU A 108 -0.71 3.41 -9.15
N THR A 109 -0.52 4.73 -9.01
CA THR A 109 0.45 5.51 -9.77
C THR A 109 1.56 5.98 -8.84
N PHE A 110 2.79 5.57 -9.12
CA PHE A 110 3.97 5.90 -8.34
C PHE A 110 4.63 7.15 -8.93
N LEU A 111 4.49 8.27 -8.22
CA LEU A 111 5.06 9.57 -8.58
C LEU A 111 6.55 9.68 -8.24
N ALA A 112 7.02 8.88 -7.27
CA ALA A 112 8.42 8.81 -6.89
C ALA A 112 8.76 7.43 -6.30
N PRO A 113 9.94 6.87 -6.62
CA PRO A 113 10.38 5.59 -6.06
C PRO A 113 10.70 5.72 -4.55
N PRO A 114 10.73 4.59 -3.82
CA PRO A 114 11.07 4.59 -2.40
C PRO A 114 12.50 5.08 -2.15
N GLN A 115 12.70 5.78 -1.04
CA GLN A 115 14.02 6.29 -0.63
C GLN A 115 14.69 5.33 0.35
N VAL A 116 15.01 4.12 -0.13
CA VAL A 116 15.72 3.10 0.65
C VAL A 116 17.23 3.12 0.39
N ALA A 117 18.01 2.88 1.44
CA ALA A 117 19.47 2.81 1.33
C ALA A 117 19.89 1.66 0.39
N ARG A 118 20.56 2.01 -0.71
CA ARG A 118 20.94 1.11 -1.82
C ARG A 118 21.99 0.06 -1.48
N HIS A 119 22.50 0.05 -0.25
CA HIS A 119 23.60 -0.84 0.19
C HIS A 119 23.20 -2.31 0.42
N VAL A 120 21.93 -2.67 0.26
CA VAL A 120 21.42 -4.06 0.39
C VAL A 120 21.09 -4.72 -0.97
N GLY A 121 21.70 -4.26 -2.06
CA GLY A 121 21.56 -4.88 -3.39
C GLY A 121 20.35 -4.42 -4.21
N TYR A 122 19.68 -3.34 -3.79
CA TYR A 122 18.53 -2.72 -4.47
C TYR A 122 18.91 -1.45 -5.25
N GLU A 123 20.15 -1.36 -5.74
CA GLU A 123 20.68 -0.14 -6.38
C GLU A 123 19.87 0.34 -7.59
N SER A 124 19.41 -0.60 -8.42
CA SER A 124 18.59 -0.35 -9.62
C SER A 124 17.11 -0.68 -9.45
N ALA A 125 16.70 -1.12 -8.25
CA ALA A 125 15.32 -1.50 -8.01
C ALA A 125 14.40 -0.26 -8.02
N PHE A 126 13.12 -0.48 -8.31
CA PHE A 126 12.06 0.55 -8.32
C PHE A 126 12.21 1.69 -9.34
N VAL A 127 13.29 1.72 -10.14
CA VAL A 127 13.48 2.74 -11.18
C VAL A 127 12.36 2.71 -12.23
N THR A 128 11.78 1.54 -12.47
CA THR A 128 10.65 1.33 -13.40
C THR A 128 9.30 1.29 -12.68
N MET A 129 9.23 1.75 -11.42
CA MET A 129 8.00 1.77 -10.64
C MET A 129 7.12 2.93 -11.11
N THR A 130 6.23 2.64 -12.06
CA THR A 130 5.36 3.65 -12.69
C THR A 130 3.90 3.47 -12.27
N GLU A 131 3.21 2.48 -12.82
CA GLU A 131 1.79 2.22 -12.53
C GLU A 131 1.52 0.73 -12.45
N THR A 132 0.52 0.35 -11.65
CA THR A 132 0.01 -1.02 -11.58
C THR A 132 -1.45 -1.00 -11.16
N SER A 133 -2.20 -2.03 -11.51
CA SER A 133 -3.60 -2.18 -11.09
C SER A 133 -3.75 -3.47 -10.29
N LEU A 134 -4.38 -3.35 -9.12
CA LEU A 134 -4.63 -4.48 -8.24
C LEU A 134 -6.15 -4.75 -8.17
N PRO A 135 -6.63 -5.96 -8.51
CA PRO A 135 -8.03 -6.29 -8.34
C PRO A 135 -8.38 -6.37 -6.85
N ILE A 136 -9.56 -5.86 -6.50
CA ILE A 136 -10.12 -5.96 -5.15
C ILE A 136 -10.96 -7.22 -5.03
N SER A 137 -10.75 -7.95 -3.93
CA SER A 137 -11.56 -9.06 -3.47
C SER A 137 -11.88 -8.88 -1.99
N LEU A 138 -13.17 -8.77 -1.63
CA LEU A 138 -13.64 -8.51 -0.26
C LEU A 138 -14.03 -9.78 0.50
#